data_AF-A0A7C3RNM7-F1
#
_entry.id   AF-A0A7C3RNM7-F1
#
_cell.length_a   1.000
_cell.length_b   1.000
_cell.length_c   1.000
_cell.angle_alpha   90.00
_cell.angle_beta   90.00
_cell.angle_gamma   90.00
#
_symmetry.space_group_name_H-M   'P 1'
#
loop_
_entity.id
_entity.type
_entity.pdbx_description
1 polymer ?
#
loop_
_entity_poly.entity_id
_entity_poly.type
_entity_poly.pdbx_seq_one_letter_code
_entity_poly.pdbx_strand_id
1 'polypeptide(L)'
;MNKVKPVLVIALVVAMFAIAPQVTMAQEGAPAEQSEIAKMVTSAKTAEDHRKIAEYYQKAAAKAKQKALNLNALGDCYMKKSMEGEAAGGKARRECSLQALQYRKIAQEDEALAKMHLEMAAKLEKEAKK
;
A
#
# COMPACT_ATOMS: atom_id res chain seq x y z
N MET A 1 -44.96 -22.78 1.22
CA MET A 1 -44.76 -22.15 2.55
C MET A 1 -43.50 -22.80 3.13
N ASN A 2 -42.35 -22.14 3.31
CA ASN A 2 -42.12 -20.90 4.04
C ASN A 2 -41.00 -20.04 3.43
N LYS A 3 -41.20 -18.73 3.54
CA LYS A 3 -40.30 -17.64 3.12
C LYS A 3 -39.23 -17.43 4.19
N VAL A 4 -37.96 -17.56 3.85
CA VAL A 4 -36.84 -17.08 4.69
C VAL A 4 -36.51 -15.64 4.30
N LYS A 5 -36.50 -14.74 5.30
CA LYS A 5 -36.35 -13.28 5.14
C LYS A 5 -34.87 -12.90 4.98
N PRO A 6 -34.50 -12.03 4.01
CA PRO A 6 -33.12 -11.60 3.81
C PRO A 6 -32.87 -10.28 4.55
N VAL A 7 -32.69 -10.31 5.87
CA VAL A 7 -32.38 -9.07 6.63
C VAL A 7 -31.24 -9.25 7.64
N LEU A 8 -30.65 -10.44 7.79
CA LEU A 8 -29.79 -10.73 8.94
C LEU A 8 -28.36 -11.18 8.59
N VAL A 9 -27.67 -10.51 7.67
CA VAL A 9 -26.23 -10.76 7.39
C VAL A 9 -25.38 -9.47 7.44
N ILE A 10 -25.98 -8.29 7.68
CA ILE A 10 -25.25 -7.00 7.65
C ILE A 10 -24.73 -6.57 9.05
N ALA A 11 -24.95 -7.37 10.10
CA ALA A 11 -24.67 -6.96 11.48
C ALA A 11 -23.34 -7.47 12.08
N LEU A 12 -22.43 -8.08 11.30
CA LEU A 12 -21.20 -8.69 11.88
C LEU A 12 -19.87 -7.99 11.51
N VAL A 13 -19.88 -6.89 10.75
CA VAL A 13 -18.64 -6.21 10.32
C VAL A 13 -18.36 -4.90 11.10
N VAL A 14 -19.30 -4.41 11.92
CA VAL A 14 -19.19 -3.06 12.53
C VAL A 14 -18.69 -3.05 13.98
N ALA A 15 -18.49 -4.20 14.62
CA ALA A 15 -18.19 -4.29 16.06
C ALA A 15 -16.71 -4.59 16.41
N MET A 16 -15.74 -4.09 15.63
CA MET A 16 -14.31 -4.18 15.98
C MET A 16 -13.54 -2.85 15.92
N PHE A 17 -14.24 -1.71 15.86
CA PHE A 17 -13.63 -0.38 15.84
C PHE A 17 -13.77 0.38 17.16
N ALA A 18 -13.66 -0.33 18.29
CA ALA A 18 -13.59 0.30 19.60
C ALA A 18 -12.23 0.00 20.24
N ILE A 19 -11.46 1.09 20.43
CA ILE A 19 -10.28 1.23 21.29
C ILE A 19 -8.92 0.90 20.62
N ALA A 20 -8.36 1.90 19.94
CA ALA A 20 -6.92 2.12 19.92
C ALA A 20 -6.64 3.64 19.91
N PRO A 21 -5.69 4.16 20.71
CA PRO A 21 -5.28 5.56 20.66
C PRO A 21 -4.71 5.88 19.28
N GLN A 22 -5.19 6.97 18.70
CA GLN A 22 -4.82 7.45 17.38
C GLN A 22 -3.38 7.97 17.42
N VAL A 23 -2.42 7.09 17.13
CA VAL A 23 -1.11 7.53 16.67
C VAL A 23 -1.31 7.93 15.20
N THR A 24 -1.60 9.20 14.96
CA THR A 24 -1.54 9.82 13.64
C THR A 24 -0.09 9.86 13.18
N MET A 25 0.42 8.70 12.78
CA MET A 25 1.51 8.66 11.82
C MET A 25 0.97 9.30 10.56
N ALA A 26 1.60 10.38 10.10
CA ALA A 26 1.31 10.98 8.82
C ALA A 26 1.52 9.93 7.73
N GLN A 27 0.46 9.19 7.42
CA GLN A 27 0.37 8.32 6.27
C GLN A 27 0.29 9.27 5.08
N GLU A 28 1.43 9.57 4.47
CA GLU A 28 1.47 10.21 3.16
C GLU A 28 0.74 9.30 2.17
N GLY A 29 -0.52 9.66 1.96
CA GLY A 29 -1.58 8.86 1.36
C GLY A 29 -2.87 9.35 1.98
N ALA A 30 -3.24 10.59 1.67
CA ALA A 30 -4.46 11.21 2.17
C ALA A 30 -5.67 10.29 1.89
N PRO A 31 -6.75 10.36 2.69
CA PRO A 31 -7.97 9.60 2.46
C PRO A 31 -8.51 9.72 1.02
N ALA A 32 -8.21 10.85 0.36
CA ALA A 32 -8.53 11.13 -1.02
C ALA A 32 -7.82 10.20 -2.03
N GLU A 33 -6.51 9.94 -1.89
CA GLU A 33 -5.76 9.09 -2.83
C GLU A 33 -6.21 7.62 -2.75
N GLN A 34 -6.49 7.11 -1.54
CA GLN A 34 -7.02 5.74 -1.37
C GLN A 34 -8.44 5.62 -1.95
N SER A 35 -9.26 6.67 -1.83
CA SER A 35 -10.59 6.69 -2.45
C SER A 35 -10.52 6.70 -3.97
N GLU A 36 -9.53 7.36 -4.57
CA GLU A 36 -9.37 7.47 -6.02
C GLU A 36 -8.96 6.14 -6.66
N ILE A 37 -7.93 5.48 -6.13
CA ILE A 37 -7.51 4.17 -6.67
C ILE A 37 -8.60 3.11 -6.52
N ALA A 38 -9.35 3.12 -5.41
CA ALA A 38 -10.48 2.22 -5.22
C ALA A 38 -11.57 2.42 -6.29
N LYS A 39 -11.85 3.69 -6.67
CA LYS A 39 -12.77 4.00 -7.76
C LYS A 39 -12.22 3.53 -9.11
N MET A 40 -10.94 3.75 -9.39
CA MET A 40 -10.32 3.26 -10.62
C MET A 40 -10.44 1.73 -10.74
N VAL A 41 -10.09 1.00 -9.68
CA VAL A 41 -10.13 -0.47 -9.67
C VAL A 41 -11.56 -1.00 -9.85
N THR A 42 -12.55 -0.40 -9.17
CA THR A 42 -13.95 -0.86 -9.24
C THR A 42 -14.67 -0.49 -10.53
N SER A 43 -14.19 0.54 -11.24
CA SER A 43 -14.80 1.01 -12.49
C SER A 43 -14.07 0.56 -13.77
N ALA A 44 -12.90 -0.05 -13.64
CA ALA A 44 -12.09 -0.49 -14.78
C ALA A 44 -12.81 -1.56 -15.62
N LYS A 45 -12.88 -1.31 -16.94
CA LYS A 45 -13.53 -2.21 -17.90
C LYS A 45 -12.68 -2.45 -19.14
N THR A 46 -11.78 -1.53 -19.45
CA THR A 46 -10.99 -1.55 -20.68
C THR A 46 -9.53 -1.89 -20.38
N ALA A 47 -8.81 -2.30 -21.42
CA ALA A 47 -7.36 -2.48 -21.32
C ALA A 47 -6.63 -1.19 -20.91
N GLU A 48 -7.14 -0.04 -21.35
CA GLU A 48 -6.58 1.26 -20.96
C GLU A 48 -6.78 1.56 -19.48
N ASP A 49 -7.96 1.25 -18.92
CA ASP A 49 -8.21 1.45 -17.48
C ASP A 49 -7.23 0.64 -16.63
N HIS A 50 -7.03 -0.63 -16.99
CA HIS A 50 -6.07 -1.47 -16.29
C HIS A 50 -4.62 -1.02 -16.45
N ARG A 51 -4.24 -0.45 -17.61
CA ARG A 51 -2.92 0.20 -17.76
C ARG A 51 -2.75 1.39 -16.81
N LYS A 52 -3.76 2.25 -16.70
CA LYS A 52 -3.73 3.40 -15.76
C LYS A 52 -3.58 2.94 -14.31
N ILE A 53 -4.28 1.87 -13.92
CA ILE A 53 -4.14 1.29 -12.58
C ILE A 53 -2.73 0.71 -12.39
N ALA A 54 -2.19 0.02 -13.38
CA ALA A 54 -0.83 -0.51 -13.30
C ALA A 54 0.21 0.61 -13.13
N GLU A 55 0.08 1.71 -13.87
CA GLU A 55 0.94 2.88 -13.72
C GLU A 55 0.85 3.51 -12.32
N TYR A 56 -0.35 3.57 -11.74
CA TYR A 56 -0.51 4.02 -10.36
C TYR A 56 0.31 3.18 -9.40
N TYR A 57 0.16 1.85 -9.46
CA TYR A 57 0.89 0.95 -8.57
C TYR A 57 2.40 0.95 -8.83
N GLN A 58 2.85 1.12 -10.08
CA GLN A 58 4.28 1.32 -10.38
C GLN A 58 4.85 2.58 -9.71
N LYS A 59 4.10 3.68 -9.74
CA LYS A 59 4.48 4.92 -9.04
C LYS A 59 4.47 4.73 -7.52
N ALA A 60 3.48 4.02 -6.98
CA ALA A 60 3.41 3.69 -5.56
C ALA A 60 4.61 2.84 -5.11
N ALA A 61 4.95 1.79 -5.86
CA ALA A 61 6.12 0.96 -5.63
C ALA A 61 7.42 1.78 -5.65
N ALA A 62 7.58 2.69 -6.62
CA ALA A 62 8.75 3.56 -6.70
C ALA A 62 8.86 4.50 -5.47
N LYS A 63 7.75 5.10 -5.04
CA LYS A 63 7.69 5.91 -3.82
C LYS A 63 8.08 5.09 -2.58
N ALA A 64 7.54 3.88 -2.44
CA ALA A 64 7.85 2.99 -1.32
C ALA A 64 9.33 2.58 -1.30
N LYS A 65 9.92 2.25 -2.46
CA LYS A 65 11.37 2.00 -2.58
C LYS A 65 12.20 3.20 -2.15
N GLN A 66 11.83 4.41 -2.58
CA GLN A 66 12.53 5.63 -2.17
C GLN A 66 12.45 5.84 -0.66
N LYS A 67 11.29 5.60 -0.04
CA LYS A 67 11.13 5.68 1.43
C LYS A 67 12.03 4.68 2.15
N ALA A 68 12.10 3.44 1.67
CA ALA A 68 13.00 2.44 2.22
C ALA A 68 14.48 2.87 2.12
N LEU A 69 14.90 3.47 1.00
CA LEU A 69 16.26 4.00 0.84
C LEU A 69 16.54 5.13 1.84
N ASN A 70 15.63 6.10 1.93
CA ASN A 70 15.76 7.23 2.86
C ASN A 70 15.87 6.78 4.32
N LEU A 71 15.06 5.79 4.72
CA LEU A 71 15.10 5.23 6.07
C LEU A 71 16.43 4.53 6.38
N ASN A 72 16.98 3.76 5.43
CA ASN A 72 18.30 3.15 5.64
C ASN A 72 19.39 4.23 5.81
N ALA A 73 19.39 5.25 4.94
CA ALA A 73 20.33 6.38 5.04
C ALA A 73 20.20 7.11 6.38
N LEU A 74 18.96 7.34 6.85
CA LEU A 74 18.70 7.93 8.16
C LEU A 74 19.22 7.05 9.31
N GLY A 75 19.03 5.73 9.22
CA GLY A 75 19.56 4.77 10.18
C GLY A 75 21.09 4.80 10.27
N ASP A 76 21.77 4.96 9.15
CA ASP A 76 23.23 5.10 9.11
C ASP A 76 23.70 6.43 9.72
N CYS A 77 22.96 7.53 9.50
CA CYS A 77 23.21 8.81 10.18
C CYS A 77 23.10 8.69 11.71
N TYR A 78 22.06 8.00 12.21
CA TYR A 78 21.92 7.75 13.65
C TYR A 78 23.08 6.92 14.21
N MET A 79 23.55 5.91 13.47
CA MET A 79 24.69 5.10 13.89
C MET A 79 25.97 5.94 13.99
N LYS A 80 26.23 6.79 12.99
CA LYS A 80 27.40 7.68 12.98
C LYS A 80 27.40 8.61 14.20
N LYS A 81 26.28 9.27 14.48
CA LYS A 81 26.14 10.14 15.66
C LYS A 81 26.36 9.40 16.98
N SER A 82 25.99 8.13 17.04
CA SER A 82 26.22 7.33 18.24
C SER A 82 27.69 6.99 18.48
N MET A 83 28.45 6.83 17.41
CA MET A 83 29.91 6.72 17.50
C MET A 83 30.57 8.03 17.96
N GLU A 84 29.89 9.17 17.79
CA GLU A 84 30.32 10.51 18.26
C GLU A 84 29.89 10.80 19.71
N GLY A 85 29.25 9.85 20.41
CA GLY A 85 28.91 9.95 21.83
C GLY A 85 27.41 10.07 22.15
N GLU A 86 26.52 10.08 21.15
CA GLU A 86 25.07 10.06 21.40
C GLU A 86 24.57 8.63 21.72
N ALA A 87 23.97 8.42 22.89
CA ALA A 87 23.62 7.07 23.38
C ALA A 87 22.49 6.34 22.61
N ALA A 88 21.82 6.97 21.65
CA ALA A 88 20.56 6.46 21.07
C ALA A 88 20.68 5.77 19.68
N GLY A 89 21.82 5.83 18.99
CA GLY A 89 21.85 5.48 17.56
C GLY A 89 21.60 4.00 17.24
N GLY A 90 21.95 3.08 18.14
CA GLY A 90 21.67 1.65 17.95
C GLY A 90 20.16 1.33 17.89
N LYS A 91 19.35 1.96 18.76
CA LYS A 91 17.89 1.77 18.74
C LYS A 91 17.27 2.43 17.51
N ALA A 92 17.66 3.67 17.22
CA ALA A 92 17.16 4.42 16.08
C ALA A 92 17.47 3.73 14.74
N ARG A 93 18.69 3.20 14.55
CA ARG A 93 19.04 2.42 13.34
C ARG A 93 18.15 1.19 13.16
N ARG A 94 17.87 0.46 14.25
CA ARG A 94 16.99 -0.73 14.19
C ARG A 94 15.57 -0.35 13.79
N GLU A 95 15.02 0.73 14.35
CA GLU A 95 13.69 1.23 13.98
C GLU A 95 13.63 1.65 12.51
N CYS A 96 14.62 2.41 12.03
CA CYS A 96 14.73 2.77 10.63
C CYS A 96 14.81 1.53 9.71
N SER A 97 15.59 0.52 10.10
CA SER A 97 15.75 -0.72 9.33
C SER A 97 14.45 -1.52 9.25
N LEU A 98 13.71 -1.60 10.37
CA LEU A 98 12.42 -2.27 10.42
C LEU A 98 11.39 -1.58 9.52
N GLN A 99 11.32 -0.24 9.57
CA GLN A 99 10.45 0.52 8.68
C GLN A 99 10.86 0.40 7.21
N ALA A 100 12.16 0.40 6.92
CA ALA A 100 12.64 0.19 5.55
C ALA A 100 12.22 -1.18 5.00
N LEU A 101 12.22 -2.22 5.84
CA LEU A 101 11.72 -3.55 5.47
C LEU A 101 10.22 -3.51 5.14
N GLN A 102 9.41 -2.80 5.93
CA GLN A 102 7.98 -2.64 5.66
C GLN A 102 7.74 -1.96 4.30
N TYR A 103 8.46 -0.88 3.99
CA TYR A 103 8.34 -0.20 2.71
C TYR A 103 8.81 -1.05 1.52
N ARG A 104 9.82 -1.92 1.71
CA ARG A 104 10.20 -2.89 0.67
C ARG A 104 9.07 -3.89 0.40
N LYS A 105 8.38 -4.36 1.44
CA LYS A 105 7.23 -5.25 1.29
C LYS A 105 6.07 -4.56 0.55
N ILE A 106 5.76 -3.30 0.92
CA ILE A 106 4.76 -2.48 0.22
C ILE A 106 5.13 -2.34 -1.26
N ALA A 107 6.39 -2.03 -1.57
CA ALA A 107 6.83 -1.92 -2.96
C ALA A 107 6.64 -3.22 -3.75
N GLN A 108 6.91 -4.38 -3.15
CA GLN A 108 6.70 -5.68 -3.78
C GLN A 108 5.21 -5.98 -4.01
N GLU A 109 4.35 -5.63 -3.05
CA GLU A 109 2.90 -5.78 -3.18
C GLU A 109 2.35 -4.88 -4.31
N ASP A 110 2.79 -3.63 -4.36
CA ASP A 110 2.43 -2.69 -5.43
C ASP A 110 2.92 -3.17 -6.81
N GLU A 111 4.15 -3.69 -6.91
CA GLU A 111 4.65 -4.29 -8.17
C GLU A 111 3.82 -5.49 -8.63
N ALA A 112 3.40 -6.34 -7.70
CA ALA A 112 2.55 -7.48 -8.00
C ALA A 112 1.17 -7.02 -8.50
N LEU A 113 0.58 -6.00 -7.89
CA LEU A 113 -0.68 -5.39 -8.33
C LEU A 113 -0.55 -4.77 -9.72
N ALA A 114 0.53 -4.03 -9.97
CA ALA A 114 0.80 -3.47 -11.28
C ALA A 114 0.87 -4.56 -12.36
N LYS A 115 1.62 -5.64 -12.09
CA LYS A 115 1.75 -6.78 -13.00
C LYS A 115 0.40 -7.44 -13.27
N MET A 116 -0.40 -7.68 -12.23
CA MET A 116 -1.73 -8.27 -12.35
C MET A 116 -2.63 -7.45 -13.30
N HIS A 117 -2.61 -6.12 -13.17
CA HIS A 117 -3.38 -5.24 -14.05
C HIS A 117 -2.86 -5.19 -15.49
N LEU A 118 -1.54 -5.27 -15.72
CA LEU A 118 -1.00 -5.41 -17.08
C LEU A 118 -1.43 -6.73 -17.74
N GLU A 119 -1.48 -7.82 -16.97
CA GLU A 119 -1.97 -9.12 -17.46
C GLU A 119 -3.46 -9.06 -17.85
N MET A 120 -4.28 -8.38 -17.05
CA MET A 120 -5.69 -8.13 -17.38
C MET A 120 -5.83 -7.30 -18.65
N ALA A 121 -5.06 -6.22 -18.78
CA ALA A 121 -5.06 -5.39 -19.99
C ALA A 121 -4.71 -6.22 -21.24
N ALA A 122 -3.66 -7.03 -21.17
CA ALA A 122 -3.24 -7.90 -22.27
C ALA A 122 -4.30 -8.95 -22.63
N LYS A 123 -5.05 -9.46 -21.65
CA LYS A 123 -6.16 -10.39 -21.89
C LYS A 123 -7.30 -9.73 -22.66
N LEU A 124 -7.74 -8.54 -22.23
CA LEU A 124 -8.81 -7.80 -22.90
C LEU A 124 -8.45 -7.43 -24.35
N GLU A 125 -7.19 -7.05 -24.61
CA GLU A 125 -6.72 -6.77 -25.97
C GLU A 125 -6.72 -8.00 -26.88
N LYS A 126 -6.43 -9.18 -26.33
CA LYS A 126 -6.52 -10.45 -27.07
C LYS A 126 -7.96 -10.81 -27.37
N GLU A 127 -8.87 -10.55 -26.44
CA GLU A 127 -10.30 -10.82 -26.60
C GLU A 127 -10.95 -9.87 -27.62
N ALA A 128 -10.55 -8.60 -27.67
CA ALA A 128 -11.05 -7.63 -28.64
C ALA A 128 -10.61 -7.88 -30.10
N LYS A 129 -9.63 -8.76 -30.32
CA LYS A 129 -9.11 -9.13 -31.66
C LYS A 129 -9.72 -10.41 -32.22
N LYS A 130 -10.57 -11.10 -31.45
CA LYS A 130 -11.29 -12.31 -31.86
C LYS A 130 -12.66 -11.94 -32.40
#